data_AF-B2KE09-F1
#
_entry.id   AF-B2KE09-F1
#
_cell.length_a   1.000
_cell.length_b   1.000
_cell.length_c   1.000
_cell.angle_alpha   90.00
_cell.angle_beta   90.00
_cell.angle_gamma   90.00
#
_symmetry.space_group_name_H-M   'P 1'
#
loop_
_entity.id
_entity.type
_entity.pdbx_description
1 polymer ?
#
loop_
_entity_poly.entity_id
_entity_poly.type
_entity_poly.pdbx_seq_one_letter_code
_entity_poly.pdbx_strand_id
1 'polypeptide(L)'
;MIRKIIFTFVLASITAFSFAEPFSAEEKRLITCARERIYIIYQMLDSKVPVESKSFILPEKCGGSEKAPIKIPKWLIEELPLMDQRAVVYNEKDKVTLTESDVWRTSLANIYEFLTRTEELFDTQSTVTQDKLTSDFITIKANFLISLDRLNTPVKLGGKVYSMKDSFSGRGRSLIPTLELINSEFDSVIESFSGPSNLREDKFRKAADAIGILTNNFYSQFFSTPIPLAPDPKDYAGLMGRNLFGWFLIGLSTILVFVSVLFYVVSMEQRINNSFENFIKRSNDWAEDFNRQFIAINVKHIVGTTVLIFAVFGALFGYAVGGFTGVIVFLLILGLGAKVSKGMPGTVLKNLKRRRGTKINNQLMDSLILLSNSLKAGMDIVQAFEMVSKDMKPPIADEFGLVIKNYQLGSSFEQALEMMEDRVENRLLSYMIKAIVLQRQVGGNLTKIFERIVETIREESKLEEKLQAMTAQQRIQSIVVGIMPWLMISVMFLFRPDAMINFYTSGIGLIVLFFCIFWILMGMKMVSKLGEIKV
;
A
#
# COMPACT_ATOMS: atom_id res chain seq x y z
N MET A 1 -29.76 61.81 11.22
CA MET A 1 -28.61 60.90 11.06
C MET A 1 -28.95 59.57 10.35
N ILE A 2 -30.22 59.21 10.15
CA ILE A 2 -30.64 57.94 9.50
C ILE A 2 -30.86 58.09 7.98
N ARG A 3 -31.09 59.32 7.49
CA ARG A 3 -31.29 59.61 6.06
C ARG A 3 -30.00 59.63 5.21
N LYS A 4 -28.83 59.71 5.87
CA LYS A 4 -27.50 59.66 5.21
C LYS A 4 -26.95 58.24 5.03
N ILE A 5 -27.54 57.23 5.68
CA ILE A 5 -27.09 55.83 5.54
C ILE A 5 -27.90 55.11 4.46
N ILE A 6 -29.17 55.47 4.30
CA ILE A 6 -30.04 54.91 3.24
C ILE A 6 -29.67 55.46 1.85
N PHE A 7 -29.21 56.72 1.76
CA PHE A 7 -28.83 57.30 0.46
C PHE A 7 -27.49 56.77 -0.08
N THR A 8 -26.60 56.26 0.79
CA THR A 8 -25.33 55.65 0.36
C THR A 8 -25.48 54.17 -0.01
N PHE A 9 -26.57 53.52 0.41
CA PHE A 9 -26.87 52.13 0.03
C PHE A 9 -27.72 52.01 -1.26
N VAL A 10 -28.34 53.10 -1.71
CA VAL A 10 -29.18 53.13 -2.93
C VAL A 10 -28.41 53.59 -4.17
N LEU A 11 -27.13 53.97 -4.03
CA LEU A 11 -26.25 54.32 -5.17
C LEU A 11 -25.40 53.14 -5.68
N ALA A 12 -25.57 51.94 -5.13
CA ALA A 12 -24.86 50.73 -5.60
C ALA A 12 -25.72 49.83 -6.50
N SER A 13 -26.86 50.31 -7.03
CA SER A 13 -27.72 49.56 -7.96
C SER A 13 -27.48 49.89 -9.44
N ILE A 14 -26.31 50.42 -9.78
CA ILE A 14 -25.81 50.43 -11.16
C ILE A 14 -24.36 49.97 -11.13
N THR A 15 -24.11 48.73 -10.70
CA THR A 15 -22.83 48.09 -11.01
C THR A 15 -22.98 47.42 -12.36
N ALA A 16 -22.63 48.15 -13.43
CA ALA A 16 -21.98 47.49 -14.54
C ALA A 16 -20.83 46.68 -13.95
N PHE A 17 -20.85 45.36 -14.13
CA PHE A 17 -19.82 44.48 -13.63
C PHE A 17 -18.50 44.85 -14.30
N SER A 18 -17.61 45.51 -13.56
CA SER A 18 -16.19 45.50 -13.85
C SER A 18 -15.60 44.26 -13.18
N PHE A 19 -14.89 43.42 -13.93
CA PHE A 19 -14.09 42.31 -13.37
C PHE A 19 -13.37 42.77 -12.09
N ALA A 20 -13.59 42.09 -10.96
CA ALA A 20 -13.09 42.49 -9.65
C ALA A 20 -11.56 42.33 -9.52
N GLU A 21 -10.95 41.48 -10.36
CA GLU A 21 -9.49 41.44 -10.55
C GLU A 21 -9.13 41.39 -12.04
N PRO A 22 -8.26 42.29 -12.55
CA PRO A 22 -7.80 42.24 -13.93
C PRO A 22 -6.88 41.02 -14.15
N PHE A 23 -6.95 40.43 -15.34
CA PHE A 23 -5.98 39.42 -15.79
C PHE A 23 -4.54 39.86 -15.54
N SER A 24 -3.69 38.94 -15.07
CA SER A 24 -2.25 39.14 -14.92
C SER A 24 -1.61 39.50 -16.27
N ALA A 25 -0.52 40.26 -16.24
CA ALA A 25 0.26 40.56 -17.45
C ALA A 25 0.76 39.30 -18.16
N GLU A 26 0.99 38.21 -17.41
CA GLU A 26 1.38 36.91 -17.94
C GLU A 26 0.22 36.20 -18.65
N GLU A 27 -0.96 36.17 -18.03
CA GLU A 27 -2.18 35.57 -18.60
C GLU A 27 -2.60 36.30 -19.88
N LYS A 28 -2.59 37.64 -19.87
CA LYS A 28 -2.87 38.47 -21.06
C LYS A 28 -1.92 38.12 -22.20
N ARG A 29 -0.62 38.02 -21.90
CA ARG A 29 0.40 37.63 -22.89
C ARG A 29 0.13 36.23 -23.43
N LEU A 30 -0.16 35.26 -22.57
CA LEU A 30 -0.40 33.87 -22.95
C LEU A 30 -1.58 33.72 -23.90
N ILE A 31 -2.71 34.38 -23.60
CA ILE A 31 -3.93 34.36 -24.40
C ILE A 31 -3.72 35.07 -25.75
N THR A 32 -3.12 36.26 -25.75
CA THR A 32 -2.80 36.96 -27.01
C THR A 32 -1.85 36.13 -27.88
N CYS A 33 -0.85 35.48 -27.29
CA CYS A 33 0.05 34.60 -28.04
C CYS A 33 -0.64 33.34 -28.59
N ALA A 34 -1.56 32.74 -27.83
CA ALA A 34 -2.38 31.63 -28.29
C ALA A 34 -3.26 32.04 -29.48
N ARG A 35 -3.86 33.24 -29.42
CA ARG A 35 -4.71 33.80 -30.49
C ARG A 35 -3.93 33.99 -31.80
N GLU A 36 -2.75 34.61 -31.73
CA GLU A 36 -1.91 34.82 -32.91
C GLU A 36 -1.44 33.49 -33.50
N ARG A 37 -1.03 32.53 -32.65
CA ARG A 37 -0.58 31.20 -33.08
C ARG A 37 -1.69 30.41 -33.78
N ILE A 38 -2.91 30.43 -33.25
CA ILE A 38 -4.03 29.71 -33.86
C ILE A 38 -4.49 30.40 -35.16
N TYR A 39 -4.43 31.74 -35.21
CA TYR A 39 -4.72 32.52 -36.42
C TYR A 39 -3.75 32.20 -37.56
N ILE A 40 -2.45 32.07 -37.25
CA ILE A 40 -1.44 31.68 -38.23
C ILE A 40 -1.77 30.30 -38.81
N ILE A 41 -2.11 29.31 -37.97
CA ILE A 41 -2.50 27.97 -38.47
C ILE A 41 -3.78 28.06 -39.31
N TYR A 42 -4.78 28.81 -38.85
CA TYR A 42 -6.03 29.04 -39.60
C TYR A 42 -5.76 29.61 -41.00
N GLN A 43 -4.86 30.60 -41.12
CA GLN A 43 -4.46 31.18 -42.41
C GLN A 43 -3.60 30.22 -43.25
N MET A 44 -2.74 29.40 -42.62
CA MET A 44 -1.97 28.37 -43.31
C MET A 44 -2.88 27.37 -44.02
N LEU A 45 -3.99 26.98 -43.39
CA LEU A 45 -4.96 26.01 -43.92
C LEU A 45 -5.89 26.58 -44.99
N ASP A 46 -5.83 27.87 -45.31
CA ASP A 46 -6.67 28.45 -46.36
C ASP A 46 -6.21 27.99 -47.76
N SER A 47 -6.91 27.02 -48.36
CA SER A 47 -6.57 26.52 -49.69
C SER A 47 -6.80 27.54 -50.82
N LYS A 48 -7.58 28.61 -50.58
CA LYS A 48 -7.93 29.61 -51.60
C LYS A 48 -6.82 30.63 -51.86
N VAL A 49 -5.86 30.75 -50.94
CA VAL A 49 -4.76 31.71 -51.02
C VAL A 49 -3.47 30.97 -51.43
N PRO A 50 -2.77 31.40 -52.50
CA PRO A 50 -1.53 30.75 -52.94
C PRO A 50 -0.46 30.73 -51.85
N VAL A 51 0.20 29.58 -51.67
CA VAL A 51 1.23 29.35 -50.63
C VAL A 51 2.37 30.38 -50.70
N GLU A 52 2.76 30.81 -51.90
CA GLU A 52 3.84 31.79 -52.15
C GLU A 52 3.51 33.21 -51.65
N SER A 53 2.22 33.52 -51.48
CA SER A 53 1.74 34.83 -51.01
C SER A 53 1.60 34.93 -49.48
N LYS A 54 1.81 33.83 -48.77
CA LYS A 54 1.59 33.74 -47.32
C LYS A 54 2.90 33.98 -46.56
N SER A 55 3.01 35.12 -45.89
CA SER A 55 4.08 35.41 -44.94
C SER A 55 3.51 35.70 -43.57
N PHE A 56 3.93 34.95 -42.55
CA PHE A 56 3.45 35.12 -41.18
C PHE A 56 4.60 35.54 -40.26
N ILE A 57 4.36 36.58 -39.47
CA ILE A 57 5.30 37.10 -38.48
C ILE A 57 4.63 36.96 -37.10
N LEU A 58 5.28 36.23 -36.21
CA LEU A 58 4.82 36.11 -34.82
C LEU A 58 5.37 37.27 -34.00
N PRO A 59 4.57 37.94 -33.15
CA PRO A 59 5.04 39.03 -32.30
C PRO A 59 6.22 38.63 -31.41
N GLU A 60 7.15 39.56 -31.15
CA GLU A 60 8.35 39.32 -30.31
C GLU A 60 7.98 38.82 -28.92
N LYS A 61 6.89 39.37 -28.36
CA LYS A 61 6.33 38.97 -27.07
C LYS A 61 5.94 37.48 -27.01
N CYS A 62 5.75 36.81 -28.14
CA CYS A 62 5.35 35.41 -28.23
C CYS A 62 6.51 34.45 -28.58
N GLY A 63 7.75 34.94 -28.54
CA GLY A 63 8.97 34.19 -28.87
C GLY A 63 9.32 34.20 -30.36
N GLY A 64 8.66 35.04 -31.16
CA GLY A 64 9.00 35.27 -32.57
C GLY A 64 10.15 36.27 -32.73
N SER A 65 10.88 36.20 -33.84
CA SER A 65 11.79 37.26 -34.26
C SER A 65 11.08 38.12 -35.32
N GLU A 66 11.04 39.44 -35.12
CA GLU A 66 10.34 40.42 -35.98
C GLU A 66 10.77 40.36 -37.47
N LYS A 67 11.89 39.70 -37.77
CA LYS A 67 12.51 39.63 -39.11
C LYS A 67 12.52 38.23 -39.74
N ALA A 68 12.00 37.20 -39.08
CA ALA A 68 12.01 35.84 -39.60
C ALA A 68 10.57 35.36 -39.91
N PRO A 69 10.15 35.33 -41.19
CA PRO A 69 8.84 34.77 -41.53
C PRO A 69 8.80 33.28 -41.17
N ILE A 70 7.70 32.84 -40.56
CA ILE A 70 7.47 31.43 -40.30
C ILE A 70 7.31 30.72 -41.64
N LYS A 71 8.27 29.86 -41.97
CA LYS A 71 8.22 29.07 -43.21
C LYS A 71 7.14 28.00 -43.09
N ILE A 72 6.27 27.93 -44.09
CA ILE A 72 5.28 26.87 -44.20
C ILE A 72 6.02 25.52 -44.32
N PRO A 73 5.69 24.52 -43.49
CA PRO A 73 6.36 23.23 -43.56
C PRO A 73 6.16 22.56 -44.92
N LYS A 74 7.21 21.93 -45.46
CA LYS A 74 7.15 21.24 -46.76
C LYS A 74 6.01 20.22 -46.84
N TRP A 75 5.80 19.46 -45.76
CA TRP A 75 4.71 18.47 -45.68
C TRP A 75 3.32 19.10 -45.84
N LEU A 76 3.12 20.34 -45.38
CA LEU A 76 1.83 21.01 -45.47
C LEU A 76 1.58 21.51 -46.91
N ILE A 77 2.63 21.92 -47.62
CA ILE A 77 2.54 22.33 -49.02
C ILE A 77 2.08 21.16 -49.90
N GLU A 78 2.56 19.95 -49.60
CA GLU A 78 2.19 18.73 -50.32
C GLU A 78 0.79 18.21 -49.94
N GLU A 79 0.41 18.31 -48.66
CA GLU A 79 -0.85 17.76 -48.16
C GLU A 79 -2.06 18.69 -48.41
N LEU A 80 -1.88 20.02 -48.41
CA LEU A 80 -3.00 20.98 -48.51
C LEU A 80 -3.85 20.83 -49.79
N PRO A 81 -3.26 20.63 -51.00
CA PRO A 81 -4.06 20.34 -52.21
C PRO A 81 -4.82 19.02 -52.12
N LEU A 82 -4.27 18.02 -51.42
CA LEU A 82 -4.94 16.73 -51.22
C LEU A 82 -6.12 16.87 -50.26
N MET A 83 -5.99 17.70 -49.22
CA MET A 83 -7.09 18.04 -48.30
C MET A 83 -8.23 18.78 -49.01
N ASP A 84 -7.91 19.66 -49.96
CA ASP A 84 -8.89 20.41 -50.74
C ASP A 84 -9.69 19.49 -51.70
N GLN A 85 -9.02 18.50 -52.29
CA GLN A 85 -9.64 17.50 -53.15
C GLN A 85 -10.50 16.48 -52.36
N ARG A 86 -10.23 16.27 -51.08
CA ARG A 86 -11.01 15.39 -50.20
C ARG A 86 -12.25 16.13 -49.69
N ALA A 87 -13.30 16.16 -50.51
CA ALA A 87 -14.59 16.72 -50.15
C ALA A 87 -15.31 15.83 -49.12
N VAL A 88 -15.62 16.40 -47.95
CA VAL A 88 -16.43 15.77 -46.92
C VAL A 88 -17.90 16.04 -47.22
N VAL A 89 -18.60 15.04 -47.77
CA VAL A 89 -20.04 15.09 -47.99
C VAL A 89 -20.74 14.77 -46.66
N TYR A 90 -21.40 15.76 -46.05
CA TYR A 90 -21.98 15.59 -44.71
C TYR A 90 -23.53 15.56 -44.69
N ASN A 91 -24.21 16.18 -45.66
CA ASN A 91 -25.68 16.15 -45.68
C ASN A 91 -26.22 15.90 -47.09
N GLU A 92 -26.78 14.70 -47.30
CA GLU A 92 -27.45 14.33 -48.55
C GLU A 92 -28.64 15.26 -48.89
N LYS A 93 -29.21 15.96 -47.90
CA LYS A 93 -30.35 16.88 -48.09
C LYS A 93 -29.94 18.28 -48.55
N ASP A 94 -28.85 18.85 -48.02
CA ASP A 94 -28.46 20.25 -48.25
C ASP A 94 -27.33 20.42 -49.29
N LYS A 95 -26.69 19.32 -49.74
CA LYS A 95 -25.61 19.30 -50.75
C LYS A 95 -24.42 20.25 -50.49
N VAL A 96 -24.24 20.74 -49.27
CA VAL A 96 -23.07 21.54 -48.90
C VAL A 96 -21.88 20.60 -48.66
N THR A 97 -20.88 20.67 -49.55
CA THR A 97 -19.61 19.95 -49.40
C THR A 97 -18.58 20.86 -48.75
N LEU A 98 -18.07 20.47 -47.58
CA LEU A 98 -16.92 21.13 -46.96
C LEU A 98 -15.65 20.35 -47.32
N THR A 99 -14.57 21.04 -47.63
CA THR A 99 -13.26 20.39 -47.79
C THR A 99 -12.71 20.00 -46.44
N GLU A 100 -11.78 19.04 -46.40
CA GLU A 100 -11.11 18.67 -45.15
C GLU A 100 -10.41 19.86 -44.51
N SER A 101 -9.78 20.73 -45.31
CA SER A 101 -9.16 21.97 -44.84
C SER A 101 -10.20 22.90 -44.18
N ASP A 102 -11.38 23.07 -44.77
CA ASP A 102 -12.44 23.90 -44.21
C ASP A 102 -13.01 23.36 -42.89
N VAL A 103 -13.09 22.04 -42.72
CA VAL A 103 -13.51 21.41 -41.44
C VAL A 103 -12.51 21.74 -40.34
N TRP A 104 -11.20 21.57 -40.60
CA TRP A 104 -10.16 21.94 -39.65
C TRP A 104 -10.15 23.44 -39.36
N ARG A 105 -10.27 24.28 -40.39
CA ARG A 105 -10.36 25.74 -40.24
C ARG A 105 -11.53 26.17 -39.37
N THR A 106 -12.68 25.53 -39.51
CA THR A 106 -13.87 25.85 -38.68
C THR A 106 -13.59 25.63 -37.20
N SER A 107 -12.93 24.52 -36.83
CA SER A 107 -12.53 24.26 -35.44
C SER A 107 -11.54 25.30 -34.91
N LEU A 108 -10.56 25.69 -35.72
CA LEU A 108 -9.59 26.73 -35.34
C LEU A 108 -10.22 28.12 -35.25
N ALA A 109 -11.19 28.43 -36.12
CA ALA A 109 -11.91 29.70 -36.12
C ALA A 109 -12.70 29.90 -34.82
N ASN A 110 -13.35 28.85 -34.31
CA ASN A 110 -14.07 28.91 -33.03
C ASN A 110 -13.10 29.15 -31.84
N ILE A 111 -11.92 28.53 -31.84
CA ILE A 111 -10.87 28.79 -30.82
C ILE A 111 -10.36 30.24 -30.95
N TYR A 112 -10.11 30.70 -32.17
CA TYR A 112 -9.70 32.09 -32.43
C TYR A 112 -10.75 33.10 -31.95
N GLU A 113 -12.03 32.85 -32.24
CA GLU A 113 -13.14 33.69 -31.81
C GLU A 113 -13.23 33.72 -30.29
N PHE A 114 -13.10 32.58 -29.62
CA PHE A 114 -13.03 32.50 -28.16
C PHE A 114 -11.92 33.39 -27.58
N LEU A 115 -10.68 33.25 -28.08
CA LEU A 115 -9.54 33.99 -27.58
C LEU A 115 -9.66 35.49 -27.88
N THR A 116 -10.26 35.84 -29.02
CA THR A 116 -10.55 37.23 -29.39
C THR A 116 -11.58 37.85 -28.43
N ARG A 117 -12.68 37.14 -28.15
CA ARG A 117 -13.68 37.59 -27.16
C ARG A 117 -13.09 37.68 -25.76
N THR A 118 -12.17 36.79 -25.41
CA THR A 118 -11.48 36.85 -24.12
C THR A 118 -10.56 38.07 -24.02
N GLU A 119 -9.88 38.44 -25.12
CA GLU A 119 -9.02 39.63 -25.16
C GLU A 119 -9.81 40.95 -25.11
N GLU A 120 -11.02 41.00 -25.68
CA GLU A 120 -11.94 42.14 -25.55
C GLU A 120 -12.32 42.44 -24.07
N LEU A 121 -12.16 41.45 -23.17
CA LEU A 121 -12.38 41.60 -21.72
C LEU A 121 -11.15 42.13 -20.97
N PHE A 122 -9.99 42.29 -21.64
CA PHE A 122 -8.78 42.83 -21.00
C PHE A 122 -8.84 44.33 -20.79
N ASP A 123 -9.63 45.03 -21.60
CA ASP A 123 -9.83 46.47 -21.54
C ASP A 123 -11.10 46.75 -20.72
N THR A 124 -10.93 47.25 -19.51
CA THR A 124 -11.96 47.37 -18.46
C THR A 124 -13.06 48.41 -18.78
N GLN A 125 -13.10 48.95 -20.00
CA GLN A 125 -14.04 49.99 -20.44
C GLN A 125 -15.22 49.47 -21.25
N SER A 126 -15.25 48.19 -21.64
CA SER A 126 -16.36 47.63 -22.41
C SER A 126 -17.56 47.31 -21.49
N THR A 127 -18.65 48.07 -21.63
CA THR A 127 -19.94 47.84 -20.94
C THR A 127 -20.68 46.67 -21.59
N VAL A 128 -20.09 45.47 -21.52
CA VAL A 128 -20.74 44.25 -22.02
C VAL A 128 -21.70 43.73 -20.97
N THR A 129 -22.97 43.54 -21.32
CA THR A 129 -23.97 42.93 -20.43
C THR A 129 -23.66 41.45 -20.22
N GLN A 130 -23.82 40.96 -18.98
CA GLN A 130 -23.52 39.57 -18.61
C GLN A 130 -24.28 38.55 -19.47
N ASP A 131 -25.52 38.85 -19.84
CA ASP A 131 -26.35 37.98 -20.68
C ASP A 131 -25.79 37.84 -22.09
N LYS A 132 -25.29 38.94 -22.66
CA LYS A 132 -24.66 38.94 -23.98
C LYS A 132 -23.34 38.15 -23.96
N LEU A 133 -22.51 38.39 -22.95
CA LEU A 133 -21.25 37.67 -22.78
C LEU A 133 -21.45 36.15 -22.64
N THR A 134 -22.42 35.75 -21.82
CA THR A 134 -22.77 34.33 -21.61
C THR A 134 -23.27 33.70 -22.91
N SER A 135 -24.14 34.41 -23.65
CA SER A 135 -24.66 33.96 -24.94
C SER A 135 -23.56 33.76 -25.99
N ASP A 136 -22.59 34.69 -26.06
CA ASP A 136 -21.49 34.63 -27.02
C ASP A 136 -20.61 33.38 -26.78
N PHE A 137 -20.22 33.11 -25.53
CA PHE A 137 -19.41 31.94 -25.20
C PHE A 137 -20.17 30.61 -25.38
N ILE A 138 -21.47 30.57 -25.06
CA ILE A 138 -22.31 29.38 -25.32
C ILE A 138 -22.36 29.09 -26.83
N THR A 139 -22.50 30.13 -27.64
CA THR A 139 -22.55 30.00 -29.11
C THR A 139 -21.22 29.48 -29.67
N ILE A 140 -20.10 30.04 -29.21
CA ILE A 140 -18.76 29.59 -29.62
C ILE A 140 -18.53 28.13 -29.27
N LYS A 141 -18.88 27.71 -28.05
CA LYS A 141 -18.80 26.31 -27.64
C LYS A 141 -19.66 25.39 -28.50
N ALA A 142 -20.91 25.78 -28.75
CA ALA A 142 -21.83 24.98 -29.57
C ALA A 142 -21.27 24.79 -30.99
N ASN A 143 -20.77 25.86 -31.61
CA ASN A 143 -20.14 25.80 -32.92
C ASN A 143 -18.86 24.96 -32.91
N PHE A 144 -18.04 25.06 -31.85
CA PHE A 144 -16.84 24.25 -31.69
C PHE A 144 -17.15 22.77 -31.54
N LEU A 145 -18.17 22.42 -30.75
CA LEU A 145 -18.60 21.04 -30.57
C LEU A 145 -19.07 20.44 -31.90
N ILE A 146 -19.84 21.18 -32.69
CA ILE A 146 -20.27 20.76 -34.03
C ILE A 146 -19.04 20.56 -34.94
N SER A 147 -18.06 21.45 -34.90
CA SER A 147 -16.86 21.31 -35.74
C SER A 147 -15.95 20.16 -35.28
N LEU A 148 -15.89 19.88 -33.96
CA LEU A 148 -15.13 18.77 -33.39
C LEU A 148 -15.79 17.41 -33.69
N ASP A 149 -17.12 17.34 -33.63
CA ASP A 149 -17.88 16.15 -34.03
C ASP A 149 -17.64 15.80 -35.51
N ARG A 150 -17.56 16.83 -36.37
CA ARG A 150 -17.17 16.66 -37.79
C ARG A 150 -15.75 16.11 -37.95
N LEU A 151 -14.82 16.48 -37.08
CA LEU A 151 -13.45 15.93 -37.08
C LEU A 151 -13.43 14.48 -36.58
N ASN A 152 -14.28 14.11 -35.63
CA ASN A 152 -14.31 12.76 -35.08
C ASN A 152 -15.13 11.77 -35.92
N THR A 153 -15.98 12.27 -36.83
CA THR A 153 -16.81 11.43 -37.70
C THR A 153 -16.03 10.92 -38.91
N PRO A 154 -15.90 9.58 -39.12
CA PRO A 154 -15.24 9.03 -40.30
C PRO A 154 -16.09 9.22 -41.55
N VAL A 155 -15.43 9.55 -42.67
CA VAL A 155 -16.07 9.86 -43.96
C VAL A 155 -15.80 8.72 -44.94
N LYS A 156 -16.79 8.31 -45.74
CA LYS A 156 -16.61 7.29 -46.79
C LYS A 156 -16.39 7.97 -48.15
N LEU A 157 -15.19 7.86 -48.73
CA LEU A 157 -14.89 8.26 -50.10
C LEU A 157 -14.57 7.03 -50.95
N GLY A 158 -15.29 6.82 -52.05
CA GLY A 158 -14.94 5.81 -53.06
C GLY A 158 -14.73 4.39 -52.52
N GLY A 159 -15.48 3.98 -51.49
CA GLY A 159 -15.38 2.66 -50.86
C GLY A 159 -14.34 2.53 -49.75
N LYS A 160 -13.53 3.55 -49.48
CA LYS A 160 -12.58 3.60 -48.34
C LYS A 160 -13.12 4.50 -47.22
N VAL A 161 -12.93 4.06 -45.98
CA VAL A 161 -13.22 4.87 -44.80
C VAL A 161 -12.01 5.76 -44.54
N TYR A 162 -12.21 7.07 -44.62
CA TYR A 162 -11.22 8.09 -44.29
C TYR A 162 -11.52 8.65 -42.91
N SER A 163 -10.50 8.70 -42.05
CA SER A 163 -10.60 9.28 -40.72
C SER A 163 -9.80 10.58 -40.69
N MET A 164 -10.34 11.66 -40.11
CA MET A 164 -9.57 12.90 -39.92
C MET A 164 -8.40 12.74 -38.94
N LYS A 165 -8.33 11.61 -38.23
CA LYS A 165 -7.14 11.22 -37.48
C LYS A 165 -5.93 11.02 -38.42
N ASP A 166 -6.17 10.64 -39.68
CA ASP A 166 -5.15 10.49 -40.71
C ASP A 166 -4.83 11.79 -41.46
N SER A 167 -5.55 12.89 -41.18
CA SER A 167 -5.26 14.22 -41.70
C SER A 167 -3.84 14.70 -41.34
N PHE A 168 -3.32 15.65 -42.11
CA PHE A 168 -1.96 16.20 -41.93
C PHE A 168 -0.87 15.11 -41.94
N SER A 169 -0.99 14.15 -42.85
CA SER A 169 -0.11 12.99 -42.96
C SER A 169 0.00 12.22 -41.64
N GLY A 170 -1.12 12.03 -40.93
CA GLY A 170 -1.21 11.31 -39.66
C GLY A 170 -0.99 12.12 -38.38
N ARG A 171 -0.75 13.44 -38.48
CA ARG A 171 -0.65 14.33 -37.31
C ARG A 171 -2.01 14.63 -36.67
N GLY A 172 -3.12 14.40 -37.39
CA GLY A 172 -4.47 14.51 -36.81
C GLY A 172 -4.65 13.68 -35.52
N ARG A 173 -3.96 12.53 -35.41
CA ARG A 173 -3.98 11.65 -34.22
C ARG A 173 -3.53 12.33 -32.93
N SER A 174 -2.55 13.24 -33.00
CA SER A 174 -2.08 13.99 -31.82
C SER A 174 -2.88 15.28 -31.60
N LEU A 175 -3.40 15.88 -32.68
CA LEU A 175 -4.10 17.16 -32.65
C LEU A 175 -5.54 17.05 -32.14
N ILE A 176 -6.28 16.02 -32.54
CA ILE A 176 -7.69 15.84 -32.14
C ILE A 176 -7.86 15.71 -30.61
N PRO A 177 -7.07 14.91 -29.88
CA PRO A 177 -7.16 14.85 -28.42
C PRO A 177 -6.94 16.20 -27.74
N THR A 178 -6.06 17.04 -28.27
CA THR A 178 -5.85 18.40 -27.75
C THR A 178 -7.10 19.28 -27.96
N LEU A 179 -7.81 19.12 -29.07
CA LEU A 179 -9.09 19.80 -29.30
C LEU A 179 -10.20 19.28 -28.37
N GLU A 180 -10.21 17.99 -28.04
CA GLU A 180 -11.14 17.40 -27.06
C GLU A 180 -10.90 17.95 -25.65
N LEU A 181 -9.62 18.13 -25.26
CA LEU A 181 -9.27 18.80 -24.00
C LEU A 181 -9.74 20.26 -23.99
N ILE A 182 -9.57 20.99 -25.10
CA ILE A 182 -10.08 22.36 -25.22
C ILE A 182 -11.61 22.39 -25.10
N ASN A 183 -12.31 21.41 -25.68
CA ASN A 183 -13.77 21.29 -25.51
C ASN A 183 -14.15 21.12 -24.03
N SER A 184 -13.42 20.27 -23.30
CA SER A 184 -13.63 20.08 -21.86
C SER A 184 -13.41 21.37 -21.07
N GLU A 185 -12.48 22.24 -21.47
CA GLU A 185 -12.30 23.53 -20.80
C GLU A 185 -13.36 24.57 -21.20
N PHE A 186 -13.97 24.46 -22.39
CA PHE A 186 -15.16 25.26 -22.71
C PHE A 186 -16.34 24.91 -21.80
N ASP A 187 -16.48 23.66 -21.35
CA ASP A 187 -17.45 23.31 -20.30
C ASP A 187 -17.18 24.09 -19.00
N SER A 188 -15.91 24.13 -18.56
CA SER A 188 -15.47 24.90 -17.39
C SER A 188 -15.79 26.40 -17.52
N VAL A 189 -15.61 26.97 -18.72
CA VAL A 189 -15.97 28.36 -19.02
C VAL A 189 -17.47 28.59 -18.84
N ILE A 190 -18.33 27.73 -19.40
CA ILE A 190 -19.79 27.91 -19.28
C ILE A 190 -20.25 27.72 -17.83
N GLU A 191 -19.67 26.76 -17.11
CA GLU A 191 -19.99 26.53 -15.69
C GLU A 191 -19.62 27.74 -14.82
N SER A 192 -18.55 28.45 -15.16
CA SER A 192 -18.12 29.66 -14.44
C SER A 192 -19.21 30.74 -14.38
N PHE A 193 -20.04 30.87 -15.42
CA PHE A 193 -21.15 31.83 -15.46
C PHE A 193 -22.35 31.40 -14.59
N SER A 194 -22.49 30.10 -14.31
CA SER A 194 -23.60 29.53 -13.54
C SER A 194 -23.31 29.39 -12.03
N GLY A 195 -22.03 29.50 -11.62
CA GLY A 195 -21.58 29.30 -10.23
C GLY A 195 -21.91 30.43 -9.24
N PRO A 196 -21.46 30.34 -7.97
CA PRO A 196 -21.59 31.40 -6.96
C PRO A 196 -20.91 32.71 -7.41
N SER A 197 -21.56 33.86 -7.22
CA SER A 197 -21.14 35.17 -7.75
C SER A 197 -19.71 35.57 -7.36
N ASN A 198 -19.23 35.15 -6.19
CA ASN A 198 -17.90 35.46 -5.66
C ASN A 198 -16.75 34.65 -6.27
N LEU A 199 -17.03 33.59 -7.04
CA LEU A 199 -16.02 32.69 -7.62
C LEU A 199 -16.10 32.60 -9.15
N ARG A 200 -17.05 33.28 -9.78
CA ARG A 200 -17.27 33.21 -11.25
C ARG A 200 -16.03 33.65 -12.02
N GLU A 201 -15.43 34.76 -11.61
CA GLU A 201 -14.31 35.38 -12.31
C GLU A 201 -13.03 34.54 -12.22
N ASP A 202 -12.69 34.02 -11.04
CA ASP A 202 -11.52 33.15 -10.86
C ASP A 202 -11.65 31.84 -11.65
N LYS A 203 -12.85 31.26 -11.67
CA LYS A 203 -13.14 30.06 -12.49
C LYS A 203 -13.03 30.35 -13.98
N PHE A 204 -13.59 31.46 -14.45
CA PHE A 204 -13.51 31.88 -15.85
C PHE A 204 -12.05 32.09 -16.27
N ARG A 205 -11.27 32.83 -15.47
CA ARG A 205 -9.85 33.12 -15.72
C ARG A 205 -9.02 31.85 -15.85
N LYS A 206 -9.18 30.90 -14.92
CA LYS A 206 -8.47 29.60 -14.95
C LYS A 206 -8.81 28.78 -16.19
N ALA A 207 -10.09 28.72 -16.56
CA ALA A 207 -10.52 27.99 -17.75
C ALA A 207 -10.00 28.66 -19.04
N ALA A 208 -10.03 30.00 -19.12
CA ALA A 208 -9.48 30.75 -20.24
C ALA A 208 -7.96 30.58 -20.38
N ASP A 209 -7.22 30.58 -19.26
CA ASP A 209 -5.78 30.32 -19.23
C ASP A 209 -5.46 28.89 -19.68
N ALA A 210 -6.21 27.89 -19.18
CA ALA A 210 -6.07 26.50 -19.62
C ALA A 210 -6.29 26.33 -21.14
N ILE A 211 -7.32 26.98 -21.70
CA ILE A 211 -7.55 27.00 -23.15
C ILE A 211 -6.37 27.65 -23.89
N GLY A 212 -5.81 28.73 -23.36
CA GLY A 212 -4.60 29.37 -23.89
C GLY A 212 -3.39 28.44 -23.90
N ILE A 213 -3.15 27.70 -22.81
CA ILE A 213 -2.06 26.71 -22.69
C ILE A 213 -2.25 25.57 -23.70
N LEU A 214 -3.46 25.01 -23.77
CA LEU A 214 -3.79 23.93 -24.69
C LEU A 214 -3.67 24.38 -26.15
N THR A 215 -4.09 25.60 -26.48
CA THR A 215 -3.94 26.18 -27.82
C THR A 215 -2.46 26.37 -28.18
N ASN A 216 -1.64 26.80 -27.23
CA ASN A 216 -0.19 26.88 -27.41
C ASN A 216 0.46 25.51 -27.63
N ASN A 217 0.01 24.48 -26.92
CA ASN A 217 0.43 23.09 -27.11
C ASN A 217 -0.04 22.54 -28.48
N PHE A 218 -1.26 22.85 -28.90
CA PHE A 218 -1.75 22.51 -30.24
C PHE A 218 -0.83 23.09 -31.31
N TYR A 219 -0.42 24.35 -31.17
CA TYR A 219 0.52 24.99 -32.09
C TYR A 219 1.87 24.26 -32.16
N SER A 220 2.46 23.88 -31.01
CA SER A 220 3.74 23.14 -31.02
C SER A 220 3.58 21.74 -31.64
N GLN A 221 2.48 21.05 -31.34
CA GLN A 221 2.15 19.74 -31.90
C GLN A 221 1.95 19.77 -33.41
N PHE A 222 1.38 20.84 -33.96
CA PHE A 222 1.16 20.97 -35.41
C PHE A 222 2.46 20.81 -36.20
N PHE A 223 3.58 21.34 -35.70
CA PHE A 223 4.89 21.25 -36.35
C PHE A 223 5.67 19.95 -36.05
N SER A 224 5.17 19.06 -35.18
CA SER A 224 5.97 18.08 -34.41
C SER A 224 6.25 16.65 -34.96
N THR A 225 6.50 16.31 -36.22
CA THR A 225 6.57 14.89 -36.71
C THR A 225 5.34 13.98 -36.40
N PRO A 226 4.78 13.28 -37.39
CA PRO A 226 3.63 12.39 -37.13
C PRO A 226 4.03 11.20 -36.24
N ILE A 227 3.10 10.79 -35.38
CA ILE A 227 3.22 9.51 -34.66
C ILE A 227 3.19 8.40 -35.71
N PRO A 228 4.20 7.50 -35.78
CA PRO A 228 4.23 6.44 -36.78
C PRO A 228 3.00 5.53 -36.64
N LEU A 229 2.46 5.04 -37.76
CA LEU A 229 1.40 4.04 -37.71
C LEU A 229 1.93 2.79 -36.99
N ALA A 230 1.06 2.14 -36.20
CA ALA A 230 1.31 0.76 -35.82
C ALA A 230 1.46 -0.05 -37.12
N PRO A 231 2.52 -0.86 -37.27
CA PRO A 231 2.71 -1.69 -38.46
C PRO A 231 1.49 -2.60 -38.66
N ASP A 232 1.23 -3.01 -39.90
CA ASP A 232 0.10 -3.89 -40.21
C ASP A 232 0.30 -5.23 -39.47
N PRO A 233 -0.73 -5.90 -38.89
CA PRO A 233 -0.58 -7.20 -38.23
C PRO A 233 0.24 -8.23 -39.02
N LYS A 234 0.23 -8.13 -40.35
CA LYS A 234 0.99 -8.97 -41.28
C LYS A 234 2.51 -8.73 -41.22
N ASP A 235 2.95 -7.52 -40.92
CA ASP A 235 4.38 -7.18 -40.77
C ASP A 235 4.98 -7.80 -39.50
N TYR A 236 4.15 -8.09 -38.48
CA TYR A 236 4.59 -8.81 -37.28
C TYR A 236 4.84 -10.31 -37.52
N ALA A 237 4.26 -10.90 -38.58
CA ALA A 237 4.52 -12.30 -38.94
C ALA A 237 6.00 -12.51 -39.32
N GLY A 238 6.65 -11.51 -39.94
CA GLY A 238 8.09 -11.53 -40.22
C GLY A 238 8.98 -11.36 -38.98
N LEU A 239 8.50 -10.66 -37.95
CA LEU A 239 9.21 -10.52 -36.67
C LEU A 239 9.19 -11.79 -35.82
N MET A 240 8.18 -12.65 -35.98
CA MET A 240 8.12 -13.94 -35.29
C MET A 240 9.28 -14.86 -35.68
N GLY A 241 9.80 -14.73 -36.92
CA GLY A 241 11.00 -15.44 -37.38
C GLY A 241 12.33 -14.91 -36.82
N ARG A 242 12.42 -13.63 -36.42
CA ARG A 242 13.65 -13.04 -35.84
C ARG A 242 13.82 -13.29 -34.34
N ASN A 243 12.76 -13.68 -33.64
CA ASN A 243 12.75 -13.91 -32.19
C ASN A 243 12.79 -15.39 -31.78
N LEU A 244 13.00 -16.32 -32.72
CA LEU A 244 13.15 -17.75 -32.43
C LEU A 244 14.29 -17.99 -31.43
N PHE A 245 15.39 -17.25 -31.59
CA PHE A 245 16.54 -17.29 -30.67
C PHE A 245 16.20 -16.74 -29.28
N GLY A 246 15.38 -15.70 -29.18
CA GLY A 246 14.92 -15.14 -27.90
C GLY A 246 14.01 -16.11 -27.14
N TRP A 247 13.06 -16.73 -27.84
CA TRP A 247 12.21 -17.78 -27.27
C TRP A 247 13.01 -19.01 -26.85
N PHE A 248 14.03 -19.39 -27.63
CA PHE A 248 14.95 -20.46 -27.26
C PHE A 248 15.76 -20.13 -26.00
N LEU A 249 16.28 -18.90 -25.85
CA LEU A 249 17.01 -18.48 -24.65
C LEU A 249 16.12 -18.43 -23.40
N ILE A 250 14.86 -18.00 -23.54
CA ILE A 250 13.88 -18.01 -22.43
C ILE A 250 13.54 -19.46 -22.04
N GLY A 251 13.31 -20.34 -23.02
CA GLY A 251 13.13 -21.77 -22.78
C GLY A 251 14.34 -22.43 -22.12
N LEU A 252 15.55 -22.11 -22.58
CA LEU A 252 16.79 -22.62 -22.02
C LEU A 252 16.98 -22.16 -20.57
N SER A 253 16.75 -20.88 -20.27
CA SER A 253 16.91 -20.34 -18.91
C SER A 253 15.90 -20.92 -17.92
N THR A 254 14.64 -21.12 -18.33
CA THR A 254 13.62 -21.77 -17.49
C THR A 254 13.96 -23.23 -17.21
N ILE A 255 14.45 -23.97 -18.20
CA ILE A 255 14.94 -25.35 -18.01
C ILE A 255 16.14 -25.37 -17.06
N LEU A 256 17.09 -24.43 -17.19
CA LEU A 256 18.29 -24.37 -16.36
C LEU A 256 17.96 -24.06 -14.89
N VAL A 257 17.02 -23.14 -14.64
CA VAL A 257 16.50 -22.86 -13.29
C VAL A 257 15.80 -24.09 -12.72
N PHE A 258 14.97 -24.77 -13.52
CA PHE A 258 14.27 -25.98 -13.09
C PHE A 258 15.24 -27.12 -12.72
N VAL A 259 16.26 -27.36 -13.55
CA VAL A 259 17.31 -28.36 -13.29
C VAL A 259 18.14 -27.98 -12.06
N SER A 260 18.45 -26.69 -11.86
CA SER A 260 19.15 -26.20 -10.66
C SER A 260 18.35 -26.44 -9.38
N VAL A 261 17.04 -26.20 -9.40
CA VAL A 261 16.16 -26.47 -8.27
C VAL A 261 16.06 -27.97 -8.00
N LEU A 262 15.90 -28.80 -9.03
CA LEU A 262 15.88 -30.27 -8.87
C LEU A 262 17.21 -30.78 -8.29
N PHE A 263 18.34 -30.31 -8.81
CA PHE A 263 19.65 -30.68 -8.31
C PHE A 263 19.85 -30.23 -6.85
N TYR A 264 19.38 -29.04 -6.50
CA TYR A 264 19.38 -28.57 -5.10
C TYR A 264 18.55 -29.47 -4.20
N VAL A 265 17.33 -29.84 -4.62
CA VAL A 265 16.44 -30.73 -3.85
C VAL A 265 17.07 -32.11 -3.67
N VAL A 266 17.62 -32.70 -4.73
CA VAL A 266 18.31 -34.01 -4.68
C VAL A 266 19.57 -33.92 -3.81
N SER A 267 20.35 -32.85 -3.91
CA SER A 267 21.53 -32.63 -3.04
C SER A 267 21.16 -32.48 -1.55
N MET A 268 19.92 -32.05 -1.27
CA MET A 268 19.40 -31.86 0.08
C MET A 268 18.74 -33.13 0.63
N GLU A 269 18.50 -34.16 -0.20
CA GLU A 269 17.80 -35.39 0.18
C GLU A 269 18.42 -36.07 1.39
N GLN A 270 19.74 -36.20 1.41
CA GLN A 270 20.46 -36.80 2.54
C GLN A 270 20.34 -35.95 3.82
N ARG A 271 20.30 -34.62 3.68
CA ARG A 271 20.08 -33.70 4.82
C ARG A 271 18.64 -33.76 5.32
N ILE A 272 17.67 -33.93 4.41
CA ILE A 272 16.25 -34.08 4.74
C ILE A 272 16.03 -35.40 5.47
N ASN A 273 16.55 -36.52 4.96
CA ASN A 273 16.41 -37.84 5.58
C ASN A 273 17.04 -37.89 6.98
N ASN A 274 18.29 -37.43 7.12
CA ASN A 274 18.94 -37.35 8.43
C ASN A 274 18.19 -36.41 9.39
N SER A 275 17.62 -35.31 8.89
CA SER A 275 16.80 -34.40 9.68
C SER A 275 15.47 -35.03 10.10
N PHE A 276 14.87 -35.85 9.24
CA PHE A 276 13.59 -36.53 9.46
C PHE A 276 13.74 -37.67 10.48
N GLU A 277 14.78 -38.49 10.36
CA GLU A 277 15.09 -39.54 11.34
C GLU A 277 15.37 -38.96 12.73
N ASN A 278 16.20 -37.92 12.81
CA ASN A 278 16.46 -37.22 14.07
C ASN A 278 15.19 -36.57 14.65
N PHE A 279 14.26 -36.15 13.80
CA PHE A 279 12.98 -35.60 14.25
C PHE A 279 12.03 -36.67 14.76
N ILE A 280 11.96 -37.85 14.12
CA ILE A 280 11.16 -38.98 14.60
C ILE A 280 11.67 -39.42 15.97
N LYS A 281 12.98 -39.56 16.15
CA LYS A 281 13.60 -39.87 17.45
C LYS A 281 13.19 -38.86 18.52
N ARG A 282 13.44 -37.55 18.27
CA ARG A 282 13.05 -36.48 19.20
C ARG A 282 11.55 -36.39 19.46
N SER A 283 10.71 -36.70 18.47
CA SER A 283 9.25 -36.69 18.64
C SER A 283 8.80 -37.80 19.59
N ASN A 284 9.47 -38.95 19.58
CA ASN A 284 9.20 -40.03 20.53
C ASN A 284 9.67 -39.65 21.93
N ASP A 285 10.87 -39.08 22.05
CA ASP A 285 11.38 -38.58 23.34
C ASP A 285 10.43 -37.53 23.94
N TRP A 286 9.95 -36.59 23.11
CA TRP A 286 8.96 -35.60 23.54
C TRP A 286 7.64 -36.25 23.93
N ALA A 287 7.13 -37.21 23.16
CA ALA A 287 5.89 -37.91 23.49
C ALA A 287 6.00 -38.64 24.84
N GLU A 288 7.16 -39.23 25.13
CA GLU A 288 7.45 -39.84 26.43
C GLU A 288 7.49 -38.79 27.54
N ASP A 289 8.17 -37.65 27.33
CA ASP A 289 8.22 -36.54 28.28
C ASP A 289 6.83 -35.91 28.54
N PHE A 290 6.00 -35.79 27.51
CA PHE A 290 4.61 -35.33 27.63
C PHE A 290 3.78 -36.30 28.47
N ASN A 291 3.96 -37.60 28.24
CA ASN A 291 3.28 -38.65 29.01
C ASN A 291 3.74 -38.68 30.47
N ARG A 292 5.04 -38.47 30.74
CA ARG A 292 5.62 -38.29 32.09
C ARG A 292 5.01 -37.09 32.83
N GLN A 293 4.41 -36.14 32.13
CA GLN A 293 3.69 -35.00 32.70
C GLN A 293 2.18 -35.17 32.77
N PHE A 294 1.67 -36.40 32.56
CA PHE A 294 0.24 -36.73 32.52
C PHE A 294 -0.53 -36.01 31.39
N ILE A 295 0.17 -35.59 30.32
CA ILE A 295 -0.43 -34.93 29.15
C ILE A 295 -0.29 -35.86 27.95
N ALA A 296 -1.36 -36.57 27.59
CA ALA A 296 -1.40 -37.44 26.41
C ALA A 296 -1.70 -36.63 25.13
N ILE A 297 -0.81 -35.72 24.74
CA ILE A 297 -0.93 -35.00 23.46
C ILE A 297 0.01 -35.65 22.44
N ASN A 298 -0.57 -36.11 21.33
CA ASN A 298 0.19 -36.65 20.20
C ASN A 298 0.99 -35.52 19.52
N VAL A 299 2.32 -35.58 19.61
CA VAL A 299 3.25 -34.58 19.07
C VAL A 299 3.02 -34.32 17.57
N LYS A 300 2.56 -35.33 16.83
CA LYS A 300 2.18 -35.23 15.42
C LYS A 300 1.11 -34.17 15.14
N HIS A 301 0.12 -34.00 16.02
CA HIS A 301 -0.92 -32.99 15.83
C HIS A 301 -0.39 -31.57 16.02
N ILE A 302 0.55 -31.36 16.96
CA ILE A 302 1.17 -30.04 17.17
C ILE A 302 1.90 -29.59 15.90
N VAL A 303 2.68 -30.49 15.32
CA VAL A 303 3.51 -30.22 14.14
C VAL A 303 2.65 -30.10 12.87
N GLY A 304 1.66 -30.98 12.71
CA GLY A 304 0.76 -30.93 11.56
C GLY A 304 -0.06 -29.65 11.51
N THR A 305 -0.60 -29.22 12.65
CA THR A 305 -1.41 -27.99 12.73
C THR A 305 -0.59 -26.75 12.42
N THR A 306 0.66 -26.69 12.87
CA THR A 306 1.52 -25.52 12.63
C THR A 306 1.96 -25.43 11.18
N VAL A 307 2.35 -26.54 10.56
CA VAL A 307 2.66 -26.57 9.12
C VAL A 307 1.45 -26.15 8.29
N LEU A 308 0.26 -26.63 8.65
CA LEU A 308 -0.98 -26.29 7.94
C LEU A 308 -1.30 -24.79 8.03
N ILE A 309 -1.17 -24.18 9.22
CA ILE A 309 -1.39 -22.73 9.39
C ILE A 309 -0.44 -21.94 8.51
N PHE A 310 0.86 -22.27 8.51
CA PHE A 310 1.84 -21.58 7.67
C PHE A 310 1.60 -21.82 6.17
N ALA A 311 1.14 -23.02 5.77
CA ALA A 311 0.78 -23.31 4.39
C ALA A 311 -0.43 -22.49 3.93
N VAL A 312 -1.48 -22.38 4.76
CA VAL A 312 -2.67 -21.57 4.47
C VAL A 312 -2.30 -20.08 4.39
N PHE A 313 -1.50 -19.57 5.34
CA PHE A 313 -1.01 -18.20 5.30
C PHE A 313 -0.15 -17.93 4.06
N GLY A 314 0.75 -18.86 3.74
CA GLY A 314 1.58 -18.77 2.53
C GLY A 314 0.73 -18.73 1.26
N ALA A 315 -0.33 -19.55 1.20
CA ALA A 315 -1.21 -19.61 0.03
C ALA A 315 -2.03 -18.33 -0.13
N LEU A 316 -2.58 -17.78 0.97
CA LEU A 316 -3.30 -16.51 0.97
C LEU A 316 -2.40 -15.33 0.54
N PHE A 317 -1.19 -15.24 1.10
CA PHE A 317 -0.24 -14.19 0.72
C PHE A 317 0.29 -14.36 -0.70
N GLY A 318 0.58 -15.60 -1.11
CA GLY A 318 1.00 -15.91 -2.48
C GLY A 318 -0.07 -15.55 -3.50
N TYR A 319 -1.34 -15.83 -3.19
CA TYR A 319 -2.48 -15.43 -4.02
C TYR A 319 -2.63 -13.91 -4.12
N ALA A 320 -2.51 -13.19 -2.99
CA ALA A 320 -2.63 -11.74 -2.96
C ALA A 320 -1.54 -11.01 -3.78
N VAL A 321 -0.33 -11.55 -3.81
CA VAL A 321 0.78 -10.99 -4.61
C VAL A 321 0.63 -11.31 -6.10
N GLY A 322 0.06 -12.46 -6.45
CA GLY A 322 -0.17 -12.89 -7.82
C GLY A 322 1.11 -13.23 -8.60
N GLY A 323 0.94 -13.91 -9.75
CA GLY A 323 2.02 -14.22 -10.68
C GLY A 323 3.11 -15.16 -10.13
N PHE A 324 4.26 -15.17 -10.81
CA PHE A 324 5.42 -16.00 -10.45
C PHE A 324 6.05 -15.61 -9.10
N THR A 325 5.97 -14.33 -8.74
CA THR A 325 6.42 -13.80 -7.44
C THR A 325 5.60 -14.37 -6.28
N GLY A 326 4.29 -14.61 -6.46
CA GLY A 326 3.44 -15.26 -5.46
C GLY A 326 3.89 -16.68 -5.10
N VAL A 327 4.40 -17.45 -6.07
CA VAL A 327 4.91 -18.82 -5.85
C VAL A 327 6.18 -18.80 -5.00
N ILE A 328 7.09 -17.84 -5.24
CA ILE A 328 8.31 -17.68 -4.44
C ILE A 328 7.96 -17.34 -2.98
N VAL A 329 7.02 -16.42 -2.77
CA VAL A 329 6.56 -16.02 -1.43
C VAL A 329 5.93 -17.21 -0.69
N PHE A 330 5.11 -18.02 -1.38
CA PHE A 330 4.54 -19.25 -0.81
C PHE A 330 5.62 -20.21 -0.33
N LEU A 331 6.63 -20.50 -1.16
CA LEU A 331 7.71 -21.42 -0.82
C LEU A 331 8.56 -20.91 0.35
N LEU A 332 8.82 -19.60 0.43
CA LEU A 332 9.55 -19.01 1.56
C LEU A 332 8.78 -19.12 2.88
N ILE A 333 7.48 -18.82 2.87
CA ILE A 333 6.63 -18.91 4.07
C ILE A 333 6.49 -20.37 4.52
N LEU A 334 6.37 -21.30 3.59
CA LEU A 334 6.29 -22.73 3.89
C LEU A 334 7.62 -23.27 4.45
N GLY A 335 8.75 -22.83 3.92
CA GLY A 335 10.09 -23.15 4.44
C GLY A 335 10.31 -22.62 5.87
N LEU A 336 9.84 -21.40 6.15
CA LEU A 336 9.83 -20.84 7.51
C LEU A 336 8.92 -21.65 8.45
N GLY A 337 7.72 -22.00 7.99
CA GLY A 337 6.77 -22.83 8.73
C GLY A 337 7.34 -24.18 9.12
N ALA A 338 8.05 -24.85 8.21
CA ALA A 338 8.73 -26.11 8.49
C ALA A 338 9.84 -25.97 9.55
N LYS A 339 10.63 -24.88 9.48
CA LYS A 339 11.69 -24.60 10.46
C LYS A 339 11.12 -24.33 11.86
N VAL A 340 10.06 -23.55 11.96
CA VAL A 340 9.37 -23.24 13.22
C VAL A 340 8.71 -24.49 13.81
N SER A 341 8.02 -25.27 12.98
CA SER A 341 7.32 -26.49 13.41
C SER A 341 8.27 -27.54 13.99
N LYS A 342 9.52 -27.60 13.54
CA LYS A 342 10.54 -28.50 14.10
C LYS A 342 10.92 -28.16 15.56
N GLY A 343 10.93 -26.88 15.93
CA GLY A 343 11.31 -26.41 17.27
C GLY A 343 10.15 -26.25 18.26
N MET A 344 8.93 -26.19 17.74
CA MET A 344 7.74 -25.86 18.52
C MET A 344 7.41 -26.86 19.63
N PRO A 345 7.45 -28.20 19.42
CA PRO A 345 7.10 -29.15 20.49
C PRO A 345 7.99 -29.01 21.72
N GLY A 346 9.30 -28.85 21.54
CA GLY A 346 10.24 -28.65 22.64
C GLY A 346 10.00 -27.36 23.41
N THR A 347 9.62 -26.27 22.71
CA THR A 347 9.30 -24.99 23.38
C THR A 347 7.97 -25.08 24.14
N VAL A 348 6.97 -25.75 23.56
CA VAL A 348 5.68 -26.01 24.22
C VAL A 348 5.88 -26.86 25.47
N LEU A 349 6.65 -27.95 25.38
CA LEU A 349 6.98 -28.80 26.51
C LEU A 349 7.70 -28.02 27.61
N LYS A 350 8.73 -27.24 27.27
CA LYS A 350 9.45 -26.38 28.24
C LYS A 350 8.52 -25.38 28.93
N ASN A 351 7.60 -24.76 28.18
CA ASN A 351 6.61 -23.85 28.73
C ASN A 351 5.60 -24.56 29.65
N LEU A 352 5.18 -25.79 29.30
CA LEU A 352 4.30 -26.59 30.14
C LEU A 352 5.00 -27.04 31.42
N LYS A 353 6.24 -27.55 31.34
CA LYS A 353 7.11 -27.83 32.50
C LYS A 353 7.15 -26.62 33.42
N ARG A 354 7.48 -25.44 32.87
CA ARG A 354 7.58 -24.19 33.61
C ARG A 354 6.25 -23.80 34.27
N ARG A 355 5.14 -23.84 33.54
CA ARG A 355 3.80 -23.53 34.07
C ARG A 355 3.40 -24.48 35.20
N ARG A 356 3.64 -25.78 35.04
CA ARG A 356 3.37 -26.79 36.07
C ARG A 356 4.25 -26.57 37.30
N GLY A 357 5.55 -26.30 37.11
CA GLY A 357 6.47 -25.94 38.19
C GLY A 357 6.03 -24.69 38.96
N THR A 358 5.53 -23.66 38.28
CA THR A 358 4.96 -22.46 38.95
C THR A 358 3.71 -22.80 39.75
N LYS A 359 2.81 -23.67 39.25
CA LYS A 359 1.65 -24.13 40.03
C LYS A 359 2.07 -24.91 41.27
N ILE A 360 3.08 -25.77 41.16
CA ILE A 360 3.65 -26.51 42.29
C ILE A 360 4.23 -25.54 43.32
N ASN A 361 4.97 -24.51 42.92
CA ASN A 361 5.48 -23.49 43.85
C ASN A 361 4.38 -22.82 44.66
N ASN A 362 3.30 -22.41 43.98
CA ASN A 362 2.19 -21.74 44.65
C ASN A 362 1.49 -22.68 45.66
N GLN A 363 1.41 -23.98 45.36
CA GLN A 363 0.82 -24.98 46.25
C GLN A 363 1.79 -25.50 47.32
N LEU A 364 3.10 -25.27 47.16
CA LEU A 364 4.14 -25.82 48.04
C LEU A 364 4.04 -25.21 49.44
N MET A 365 3.74 -23.92 49.55
CA MET A 365 3.57 -23.26 50.84
C MET A 365 2.44 -23.88 51.65
N ASP A 366 1.26 -24.07 51.04
CA ASP A 366 0.10 -24.69 51.68
C ASP A 366 0.41 -26.14 52.08
N SER A 367 1.13 -26.87 51.22
CA SER A 367 1.56 -28.25 51.49
C SER A 367 2.51 -28.33 52.68
N LEU A 368 3.49 -27.42 52.78
CA LEU A 368 4.42 -27.35 53.90
C LEU A 368 3.73 -27.00 55.23
N ILE A 369 2.72 -26.14 55.20
CA ILE A 369 1.91 -25.82 56.39
C ILE A 369 1.15 -27.07 56.84
N LEU A 370 0.53 -27.80 55.91
CA LEU A 370 -0.18 -29.04 56.21
C LEU A 370 0.76 -30.13 56.74
N LEU A 371 1.95 -30.29 56.15
CA LEU A 371 3.00 -31.19 56.65
C LEU A 371 3.46 -30.80 58.05
N SER A 372 3.76 -29.53 58.29
CA SER A 372 4.22 -29.04 59.60
C SER A 372 3.16 -29.29 60.68
N ASN A 373 1.89 -28.98 60.40
CA ASN A 373 0.79 -29.25 61.32
C ASN A 373 0.58 -30.75 61.57
N SER A 374 0.76 -31.58 60.54
CA SER A 374 0.63 -33.03 60.66
C SER A 374 1.73 -33.63 61.54
N LEU A 375 2.97 -33.20 61.33
CA LEU A 375 4.11 -33.60 62.16
C LEU A 375 3.96 -33.11 63.61
N LYS A 376 3.43 -31.90 63.84
CA LYS A 376 3.11 -31.38 65.19
C LYS A 376 2.04 -32.22 65.89
N ALA A 377 1.10 -32.80 65.15
CA ALA A 377 0.09 -33.72 65.66
C ALA A 377 0.65 -35.12 65.95
N GLY A 378 1.94 -35.36 65.71
CA GLY A 378 2.62 -36.63 65.99
C GLY A 378 2.56 -37.65 64.86
N MET A 379 2.06 -37.28 63.67
CA MET A 379 2.10 -38.16 62.50
C MET A 379 3.54 -38.36 62.01
N ASP A 380 3.81 -39.54 61.45
CA ASP A 380 5.06 -39.79 60.73
C ASP A 380 5.10 -39.03 59.39
N ILE A 381 6.29 -38.74 58.87
CA ILE A 381 6.47 -38.00 57.61
C ILE A 381 5.78 -38.67 56.43
N VAL A 382 5.77 -40.00 56.38
CA VAL A 382 5.10 -40.74 55.30
C VAL A 382 3.58 -40.55 55.38
N GLN A 383 3.01 -40.60 56.58
CA GLN A 383 1.58 -40.35 56.81
C GLN A 383 1.20 -38.90 56.50
N ALA A 384 2.07 -37.94 56.84
CA ALA A 384 1.87 -36.54 56.50
C ALA A 384 1.86 -36.31 54.98
N PHE A 385 2.74 -36.97 54.23
CA PHE A 385 2.73 -36.93 52.75
C PHE A 385 1.46 -37.56 52.17
N GLU A 386 0.96 -38.66 52.75
CA GLU A 386 -0.30 -39.26 52.35
C GLU A 386 -1.49 -38.31 52.57
N MET A 387 -1.54 -37.61 53.71
CA MET A 387 -2.55 -36.59 53.98
C MET A 387 -2.53 -35.47 52.94
N VAL A 388 -1.35 -34.91 52.62
CA VAL A 388 -1.20 -33.87 51.60
C VAL A 388 -1.65 -34.35 50.22
N SER A 389 -1.36 -35.60 49.85
CA SER A 389 -1.80 -36.17 48.57
C SER A 389 -3.32 -36.28 48.43
N LYS A 390 -4.05 -36.37 49.54
CA LYS A 390 -5.52 -36.48 49.55
C LYS A 390 -6.20 -35.11 49.65
N ASP A 391 -5.63 -34.19 50.43
CA ASP A 391 -6.27 -32.91 50.75
C ASP A 391 -5.92 -31.78 49.75
N MET A 392 -4.78 -31.88 49.06
CA MET A 392 -4.36 -30.89 48.07
C MET A 392 -4.94 -31.17 46.69
N LYS A 393 -4.95 -30.12 45.85
CA LYS A 393 -5.34 -30.25 44.43
C LYS A 393 -4.13 -30.63 43.56
N PRO A 394 -4.34 -31.31 42.41
CA PRO A 394 -3.32 -31.44 41.38
C PRO A 394 -2.73 -30.05 40.99
N PRO A 395 -1.43 -29.95 40.65
CA PRO A 395 -0.46 -31.03 40.43
C PRO A 395 0.32 -31.52 41.67
N ILE A 396 0.32 -30.84 42.82
CA ILE A 396 1.17 -31.27 43.97
C ILE A 396 0.68 -32.58 44.59
N ALA A 397 -0.64 -32.78 44.61
CA ALA A 397 -1.28 -34.00 45.11
C ALA A 397 -0.83 -35.25 44.32
N ASP A 398 -0.79 -35.16 42.99
CA ASP A 398 -0.36 -36.26 42.12
C ASP A 398 1.11 -36.64 42.37
N GLU A 399 1.96 -35.63 42.56
CA GLU A 399 3.39 -35.83 42.76
C GLU A 399 3.69 -36.47 44.12
N PHE A 400 3.03 -36.01 45.19
CA PHE A 400 3.14 -36.58 46.53
C PHE A 400 2.51 -37.98 46.59
N GLY A 401 1.38 -38.18 45.91
CA GLY A 401 0.75 -39.49 45.76
C GLY A 401 1.65 -40.49 45.02
N LEU A 402 2.41 -40.03 44.00
CA LEU A 402 3.39 -40.87 43.33
C LEU A 402 4.57 -41.26 44.23
N VAL A 403 5.03 -40.35 45.10
CA VAL A 403 6.05 -40.65 46.11
C VAL A 403 5.57 -41.76 47.06
N ILE A 404 4.34 -41.63 47.58
CA ILE A 404 3.74 -42.64 48.45
C ILE A 404 3.55 -43.98 47.72
N LYS A 405 3.10 -43.94 46.46
CA LYS A 405 2.96 -45.14 45.63
C LYS A 405 4.29 -45.85 45.42
N ASN A 406 5.35 -45.12 45.08
CA ASN A 406 6.68 -45.70 44.91
C ASN A 406 7.22 -46.29 46.22
N TYR A 407 7.01 -45.58 47.34
CA TYR A 407 7.34 -46.09 48.67
C TYR A 407 6.61 -47.40 49.01
N GLN A 408 5.31 -47.49 48.72
CA GLN A 408 4.51 -48.71 48.88
C GLN A 408 4.96 -49.86 47.95
N LEU A 409 5.54 -49.53 46.79
CA LEU A 409 6.12 -50.50 45.86
C LEU A 409 7.54 -50.96 46.24
N GLY A 410 8.07 -50.49 47.38
CA GLY A 410 9.32 -50.97 47.97
C GLY A 410 10.55 -50.09 47.72
N SER A 411 10.44 -48.94 47.05
CA SER A 411 11.55 -47.97 46.99
C SER A 411 11.72 -47.26 48.33
N SER A 412 12.94 -46.87 48.69
CA SER A 412 13.11 -46.01 49.88
C SER A 412 12.41 -44.67 49.69
N PHE A 413 11.98 -44.05 50.78
CA PHE A 413 11.31 -42.75 50.71
C PHE A 413 12.23 -41.67 50.14
N GLU A 414 13.52 -41.73 50.43
CA GLU A 414 14.55 -40.85 49.85
C GLU A 414 14.62 -41.01 48.33
N GLN A 415 14.68 -42.25 47.83
CA GLN A 415 14.69 -42.51 46.38
C GLN A 415 13.41 -42.04 45.72
N ALA A 416 12.26 -42.24 46.36
CA ALA A 416 10.97 -41.77 45.84
C ALA A 416 10.92 -40.23 45.75
N LEU A 417 11.51 -39.51 46.71
CA LEU A 417 11.64 -38.06 46.68
C LEU A 417 12.65 -37.59 45.61
N GLU A 418 13.80 -38.25 45.45
CA GLU A 418 14.76 -37.93 44.38
C GLU A 418 14.12 -38.08 42.99
N MET A 419 13.33 -39.13 42.77
CA MET A 419 12.56 -39.31 41.52
C MET A 419 11.52 -38.19 41.29
N MET A 420 11.00 -37.59 42.36
CA MET A 420 10.12 -36.43 42.28
C MET A 420 10.91 -35.15 41.94
N GLU A 421 12.09 -34.96 42.54
CA GLU A 421 13.01 -33.86 42.24
C GLU A 421 13.38 -33.85 40.75
N ASP A 422 13.80 -34.99 40.21
CA ASP A 422 14.21 -35.15 38.82
C ASP A 422 13.08 -34.92 37.82
N ARG A 423 11.83 -35.25 38.19
CA ARG A 423 10.67 -35.10 37.30
C ARG A 423 10.14 -33.67 37.26
N VAL A 424 10.08 -33.00 38.41
CA VAL A 424 9.46 -31.68 38.56
C VAL A 424 10.44 -30.54 38.25
N GLU A 425 11.75 -30.77 38.41
CA GLU A 425 12.83 -29.82 38.13
C GLU A 425 12.57 -28.42 38.74
N ASN A 426 12.15 -28.38 40.01
CA ASN A 426 11.79 -27.13 40.68
C ASN A 426 12.73 -26.82 41.86
N ARG A 427 13.21 -25.57 41.90
CA ARG A 427 14.18 -25.10 42.88
C ARG A 427 13.68 -25.18 44.33
N LEU A 428 12.47 -24.68 44.62
CA LEU A 428 11.94 -24.67 46.00
C LEU A 428 11.61 -26.08 46.48
N LEU A 429 11.07 -26.91 45.59
CA LEU A 429 10.79 -28.31 45.88
C LEU A 429 12.09 -29.09 46.14
N SER A 430 13.13 -28.87 45.34
CA SER A 430 14.46 -29.46 45.51
C SER A 430 15.07 -29.08 46.88
N TYR A 431 14.94 -27.83 47.31
CA TYR A 431 15.38 -27.41 48.64
C TYR A 431 14.61 -28.13 49.75
N MET A 432 13.29 -28.27 49.62
CA MET A 432 12.48 -29.04 50.58
C MET A 432 12.93 -30.51 50.64
N ILE A 433 13.07 -31.17 49.50
CA ILE A 433 13.48 -32.58 49.40
C ILE A 433 14.85 -32.79 50.05
N LYS A 434 15.84 -31.97 49.69
CA LYS A 434 17.19 -32.02 50.28
C LYS A 434 17.18 -31.78 51.78
N ALA A 435 16.37 -30.84 52.26
CA ALA A 435 16.23 -30.60 53.68
C ALA A 435 15.60 -31.79 54.42
N ILE A 436 14.59 -32.45 53.82
CA ILE A 436 13.99 -33.67 54.37
C ILE A 436 15.01 -34.82 54.44
N VAL A 437 15.70 -35.09 53.34
CA VAL A 437 16.70 -36.18 53.24
C VAL A 437 17.83 -35.95 54.25
N LEU A 438 18.38 -34.73 54.31
CA LEU A 438 19.43 -34.37 55.26
C LEU A 438 18.96 -34.51 56.70
N GLN A 439 17.76 -34.02 57.03
CA GLN A 439 17.24 -34.09 58.38
C GLN A 439 16.97 -35.51 58.84
N ARG A 440 16.57 -36.40 57.92
CA ARG A 440 16.33 -37.80 58.22
C ARG A 440 17.62 -38.59 58.46
N GLN A 441 18.72 -38.18 57.81
CA GLN A 441 20.05 -38.75 58.04
C GLN A 441 20.70 -38.28 59.34
N VAL A 442 20.58 -36.98 59.66
CA VAL A 442 21.25 -36.36 60.82
C VAL A 442 20.43 -36.47 62.11
N GLY A 443 19.11 -36.64 61.98
CA GLY A 443 18.17 -36.72 63.11
C GLY A 443 17.89 -35.35 63.71
N GLY A 444 16.72 -34.77 63.43
CA GLY A 444 16.32 -33.50 64.02
C GLY A 444 14.84 -33.15 63.80
N ASN A 445 14.45 -31.94 64.22
CA ASN A 445 13.06 -31.48 64.15
C ASN A 445 12.69 -30.99 62.73
N LEU A 446 11.99 -31.84 61.96
CA LEU A 446 11.47 -31.53 60.61
C LEU A 446 10.49 -30.34 60.62
N THR A 447 9.71 -30.18 61.67
CA THR A 447 8.75 -29.09 61.83
C THR A 447 9.41 -27.72 61.77
N LYS A 448 10.55 -27.54 62.46
CA LYS A 448 11.34 -26.28 62.42
C LYS A 448 11.91 -25.98 61.04
N ILE A 449 12.29 -27.02 60.28
CA ILE A 449 12.79 -26.85 58.91
C ILE A 449 11.66 -26.38 57.99
N PHE A 450 10.49 -27.00 58.07
CA PHE A 450 9.34 -26.60 57.26
C PHE A 450 8.87 -25.17 57.57
N GLU A 451 8.86 -24.76 58.83
CA GLU A 451 8.57 -23.36 59.22
C GLU A 451 9.54 -22.38 58.56
N ARG A 452 10.84 -22.68 58.60
CA ARG A 452 11.87 -21.83 57.97
C ARG A 452 11.73 -21.76 56.44
N ILE A 453 11.39 -22.88 55.79
CA ILE A 453 11.13 -22.89 54.34
C ILE A 453 9.90 -22.05 54.01
N VAL A 454 8.82 -22.14 54.80
CA VAL A 454 7.62 -21.31 54.63
C VAL A 454 7.94 -19.81 54.76
N GLU A 455 8.77 -19.42 55.74
CA GLU A 455 9.24 -18.03 55.87
C GLU A 455 10.02 -17.57 54.63
N THR A 456 10.96 -18.39 54.14
CA THR A 456 11.73 -18.07 52.93
C THR A 456 10.84 -17.93 51.69
N ILE A 457 9.84 -18.82 51.51
CA ILE A 457 8.88 -18.73 50.40
C ILE A 457 8.04 -17.45 50.49
N ARG A 458 7.62 -17.03 51.70
CA ARG A 458 6.88 -15.78 51.90
C ARG A 458 7.72 -14.55 51.55
N GLU A 459 9.01 -14.56 51.87
CA GLU A 459 9.93 -13.49 51.48
C GLU A 459 10.10 -13.41 49.96
N GLU A 460 10.29 -14.54 49.28
CA GLU A 460 10.34 -14.59 47.82
C GLU A 460 9.02 -14.11 47.17
N SER A 461 7.86 -14.53 47.69
CA SER A 461 6.55 -14.09 47.18
C SER A 461 6.37 -12.57 47.28
N LYS A 462 6.79 -11.95 48.39
CA LYS A 462 6.75 -10.49 48.56
C LYS A 462 7.68 -9.77 47.56
N LEU A 463 8.84 -10.35 47.28
CA LEU A 463 9.75 -9.83 46.26
C LEU A 463 9.15 -9.96 44.86
N GLU A 464 8.52 -11.09 44.52
CA GLU A 464 7.82 -11.28 43.26
C GLU A 464 6.67 -10.29 43.07
N GLU A 465 5.81 -10.09 44.09
CA GLU A 465 4.73 -9.10 44.04
C GLU A 465 5.26 -7.68 43.81
N LYS A 466 6.34 -7.31 44.51
CA LYS A 466 7.00 -6.01 44.34
C LYS A 466 7.58 -5.86 42.92
N LEU A 467 8.21 -6.90 42.37
CA LEU A 467 8.71 -6.92 41.00
C LEU A 467 7.57 -6.84 39.98
N GLN A 468 6.46 -7.54 40.20
CA GLN A 468 5.29 -7.48 39.33
C GLN A 468 4.67 -6.08 39.32
N ALA A 469 4.54 -5.44 40.49
CA ALA A 469 4.05 -4.07 40.59
C ALA A 469 4.95 -3.07 39.84
N MET A 470 6.27 -3.15 40.04
CA MET A 470 7.23 -2.26 39.35
C MET A 470 7.27 -2.51 37.83
N THR A 471 7.25 -3.77 37.40
CA THR A 471 7.30 -4.12 35.98
C THR A 471 5.96 -3.86 35.25
N ALA A 472 4.83 -3.91 35.95
CA ALA A 472 3.53 -3.56 35.38
C ALA A 472 3.50 -2.11 34.88
N GLN A 473 4.04 -1.17 35.65
CA GLN A 473 4.16 0.23 35.24
C GLN A 473 5.04 0.37 33.98
N GLN A 474 6.18 -0.30 33.94
CA GLN A 474 7.09 -0.25 32.78
C GLN A 474 6.48 -0.90 31.53
N ARG A 475 5.69 -1.97 31.69
CA ARG A 475 4.96 -2.62 30.59
C ARG A 475 3.87 -1.71 30.02
N ILE A 476 3.13 -0.99 30.85
CA ILE A 476 2.12 -0.04 30.37
C ILE A 476 2.78 1.08 29.56
N GLN A 477 3.88 1.65 30.06
CA GLN A 477 4.62 2.67 29.32
C GLN A 477 5.17 2.17 27.98
N SER A 478 5.71 0.95 27.94
CA SER A 478 6.23 0.39 26.69
C SER A 478 5.14 0.07 25.67
N ILE A 479 3.97 -0.38 26.11
CA ILE A 479 2.79 -0.58 25.25
C ILE A 479 2.33 0.75 24.65
N VAL A 480 2.23 1.81 25.46
CA VAL A 480 1.83 3.14 25.00
C VAL A 480 2.80 3.67 23.94
N VAL A 481 4.11 3.59 24.19
CA VAL A 481 5.13 4.01 23.22
C VAL A 481 5.13 3.14 21.96
N GLY A 482 4.88 1.83 22.10
CA GLY A 482 4.80 0.90 20.96
C GLY A 482 3.61 1.14 20.03
N ILE A 483 2.50 1.65 20.55
CA ILE A 483 1.27 1.93 19.77
C ILE A 483 1.35 3.28 19.03
N MET A 484 2.11 4.24 19.55
CA MET A 484 2.20 5.61 19.00
C MET A 484 2.47 5.68 17.48
N PRO A 485 3.44 4.94 16.90
CA PRO A 485 3.70 5.00 15.46
C PRO A 485 2.51 4.55 14.61
N TRP A 486 1.78 3.52 15.05
CA TRP A 486 0.62 2.98 14.35
C TRP A 486 -0.57 3.94 14.40
N LEU A 487 -0.75 4.60 15.54
CA LEU A 487 -1.75 5.64 15.71
C LEU A 487 -1.43 6.84 14.80
N MET A 488 -0.17 7.27 14.73
CA MET A 488 0.26 8.33 13.82
C MET A 488 0.06 7.99 12.34
N ILE A 489 0.39 6.77 11.93
CA ILE A 489 0.13 6.30 10.55
C ILE A 489 -1.37 6.33 10.26
N SER A 490 -2.20 5.83 11.17
CA SER A 490 -3.67 5.82 10.99
C SER A 490 -4.25 7.23 10.87
N VAL A 491 -3.81 8.15 11.73
CA VAL A 491 -4.22 9.57 11.66
C VAL A 491 -3.77 10.18 10.33
N MET A 492 -2.51 10.00 9.92
CA MET A 492 -2.01 10.52 8.65
C MET A 492 -2.79 9.98 7.44
N PHE A 493 -3.19 8.71 7.48
CA PHE A 493 -3.99 8.08 6.43
C PHE A 493 -5.40 8.68 6.34
N LEU A 494 -6.01 9.04 7.48
CA LEU A 494 -7.32 9.71 7.54
C LEU A 494 -7.27 11.16 7.03
N PHE A 495 -6.22 11.92 7.37
CA PHE A 495 -6.13 13.36 7.03
C PHE A 495 -5.51 13.63 5.65
N ARG A 496 -4.59 12.79 5.16
CA ARG A 496 -3.84 12.98 3.90
C ARG A 496 -3.59 11.65 3.17
N PRO A 497 -4.64 10.99 2.64
CA PRO A 497 -4.50 9.69 1.98
C PRO A 497 -3.56 9.71 0.76
N ASP A 498 -3.62 10.77 -0.07
CA ASP A 498 -2.80 10.87 -1.29
C ASP A 498 -1.29 10.92 -0.99
N ALA A 499 -0.90 11.60 0.09
CA ALA A 499 0.50 11.68 0.52
C ALA A 499 1.01 10.33 1.05
N MET A 500 0.16 9.59 1.78
CA MET A 500 0.49 8.26 2.27
C MET A 500 0.60 7.22 1.14
N ILE A 501 -0.31 7.26 0.16
CA ILE A 501 -0.26 6.36 -1.00
C ILE A 501 1.02 6.59 -1.79
N ASN A 502 1.40 7.84 -2.05
CA ASN A 502 2.67 8.17 -2.72
C ASN A 502 3.91 7.77 -1.90
N PHE A 503 3.82 7.78 -0.57
CA PHE A 503 4.90 7.29 0.29
C PHE A 503 5.08 5.78 0.17
N TYR A 504 4.01 4.99 0.17
CA TYR A 504 4.10 3.53 0.06
C TYR A 504 4.49 3.03 -1.33
N THR A 505 4.20 3.79 -2.40
CA THR A 505 4.59 3.44 -3.77
C THR A 505 6.02 3.88 -4.13
N SER A 506 6.59 4.85 -3.40
CA SER A 506 7.97 5.29 -3.58
C SER A 506 8.99 4.29 -2.99
N GLY A 507 10.05 3.99 -3.73
CA GLY A 507 11.12 3.07 -3.28
C GLY A 507 11.83 3.54 -2.00
N ILE A 508 11.94 4.85 -1.77
CA ILE A 508 12.51 5.41 -0.54
C ILE A 508 11.58 5.18 0.65
N GLY A 509 10.26 5.31 0.45
CA GLY A 509 9.28 5.09 1.51
C GLY A 509 9.26 3.65 2.01
N LEU A 510 9.40 2.68 1.10
CA LEU A 510 9.55 1.26 1.45
C LEU A 510 10.81 0.97 2.30
N ILE A 511 11.95 1.60 1.98
CA ILE A 511 13.19 1.45 2.75
C ILE A 511 13.02 2.01 4.17
N VAL A 512 12.45 3.21 4.29
CA VAL A 512 12.19 3.86 5.58
C VAL A 512 11.23 3.01 6.42
N LEU A 513 10.18 2.46 5.81
CA LEU A 513 9.22 1.57 6.47
C LEU A 513 9.89 0.31 7.03
N PHE A 514 10.74 -0.33 6.23
CA PHE A 514 11.55 -1.46 6.70
C PHE A 514 12.44 -1.08 7.89
N PHE A 515 13.08 0.09 7.83
CA PHE A 515 13.93 0.59 8.91
C PHE A 515 13.13 0.86 10.19
N CYS A 516 11.93 1.46 10.07
CA CYS A 516 11.01 1.69 11.19
C CYS A 516 10.54 0.39 11.83
N ILE A 517 10.10 -0.59 11.04
CA ILE A 517 9.69 -1.91 11.55
C ILE A 517 10.86 -2.58 12.27
N PHE A 518 12.06 -2.55 11.66
CA PHE A 518 13.26 -3.12 12.26
C PHE A 518 13.58 -2.48 13.62
N TRP A 519 13.54 -1.15 13.71
CA TRP A 519 13.79 -0.41 14.95
C TRP A 519 12.74 -0.67 16.03
N ILE A 520 11.45 -0.74 15.66
CA ILE A 520 10.37 -1.08 16.58
C ILE A 520 10.58 -2.50 17.13
N LEU A 521 10.87 -3.48 16.27
CA LEU A 521 11.14 -4.85 16.70
C LEU A 521 12.38 -4.94 17.60
N MET A 522 13.44 -4.20 17.28
CA MET A 522 14.64 -4.12 18.10
C MET A 522 14.35 -3.50 19.47
N GLY A 523 13.60 -2.40 19.52
CA GLY A 523 13.18 -1.75 20.76
C GLY A 523 12.31 -2.67 21.62
N MET A 524 11.31 -3.32 21.03
CA MET A 524 10.48 -4.31 21.72
C MET A 524 11.32 -5.46 22.30
N LYS A 525 12.31 -5.94 21.55
CA LYS A 525 13.22 -7.00 21.99
C LYS A 525 14.15 -6.57 23.13
N MET A 526 14.59 -5.30 23.15
CA MET A 526 15.37 -4.76 24.27
C MET A 526 14.51 -4.63 25.53
N VAL A 527 13.29 -4.10 25.40
CA VAL A 527 12.36 -3.98 26.53
C VAL A 527 11.98 -5.36 27.10
N SER A 528 11.72 -6.36 26.25
CA SER A 528 11.41 -7.71 26.71
C SER A 528 12.59 -8.34 27.46
N LYS A 529 13.84 -8.06 27.03
CA LYS A 529 15.05 -8.53 27.73
C LYS A 529 15.24 -7.89 29.09
N LEU A 530 14.91 -6.60 29.24
CA LEU A 530 15.00 -5.90 30.53
C LEU A 530 13.98 -6.44 31.54
N GLY A 531 12.82 -6.90 31.07
CA GLY A 531 11.80 -7.53 31.91
C GLY A 531 12.08 -8.99 32.31
N GLU A 532 13.12 -9.63 31.74
CA GLU A 532 13.52 -11.01 32.05
C GLU A 532 14.66 -11.11 33.07
N ILE A 533 15.10 -9.99 33.68
CA ILE A 533 16.07 -10.02 34.77
C ILE A 533 15.42 -10.69 35.99
N LYS A 534 15.57 -12.02 36.05
CA LYS A 534 15.41 -12.83 37.24
C LYS A 534 16.58 -12.52 38.16
N VAL A 535 16.27 -12.14 39.40
CA VAL A 535 17.20 -12.27 40.53
C VAL A 535 17.37 -13.75 40.85
#